data_AF-A0A7T5EPC6-F1
#
_entry.id   AF-A0A7T5EPC6-F1
#
_cell.length_a   1.000
_cell.length_b   1.000
_cell.length_c   1.000
_cell.angle_alpha   90.00
_cell.angle_beta   90.00
_cell.angle_gamma   90.00
#
_symmetry.space_group_name_H-M   'P 1'
#
loop_
_entity.id
_entity.type
_entity.pdbx_description
1 polymer ?
#
loop_
_entity_poly.entity_id
_entity_poly.type
_entity_poly.pdbx_seq_one_letter_code
_entity_poly.pdbx_strand_id
1 'polypeptide(L)' 'MSDQDIQIIDFEEMLRFVERRLAEAGRYVQRDAIIMILEAEEAFLKEKGIIQEVEQ' A
#
# COMPACT_ATOMS: atom_id res chain seq x y z
N MET A 1 26.08 8.82 5.38
CA MET A 1 25.14 7.89 4.74
C MET A 1 23.78 8.32 5.25
N SER A 2 22.88 8.77 4.38
CA SER A 2 21.57 9.28 4.82
C SER A 2 20.78 8.09 5.36
N ASP A 3 20.50 8.10 6.66
CA ASP A 3 19.53 7.21 7.28
C ASP A 3 18.19 7.45 6.57
N GLN A 4 17.88 6.62 5.58
CA GLN A 4 16.52 6.60 5.03
C GLN A 4 15.64 6.07 6.14
N ASP A 5 14.79 6.92 6.69
CA ASP A 5 13.77 6.53 7.65
C ASP A 5 12.87 5.48 7.00
N ILE A 6 13.16 4.20 7.26
CA ILE A 6 12.37 3.07 6.77
C ILE A 6 11.05 3.12 7.53
N GLN A 7 9.98 3.50 6.84
CA GLN A 7 8.63 3.46 7.40
C GLN A 7 8.03 2.08 7.12
N ILE A 8 7.78 1.32 8.18
CA ILE A 8 7.00 0.08 8.10
C ILE A 8 5.52 0.47 8.07
N ILE A 9 4.81 -0.01 7.06
CA ILE A 9 3.38 0.25 6.88
C ILE A 9 2.66 -1.09 6.92
N ASP A 10 1.66 -1.18 7.78
CA ASP A 10 0.77 -2.34 7.83
C ASP A 10 -0.21 -2.32 6.64
N PHE A 11 -0.43 -3.47 6.01
CA PHE A 11 -1.27 -3.59 4.82
C PHE A 11 -2.73 -3.20 5.09
N GLU A 12 -3.28 -3.58 6.26
CA GLU A 12 -4.65 -3.25 6.64
C GLU A 12 -4.80 -1.75 6.93
N GLU A 13 -3.78 -1.11 7.52
CA GLU A 13 -3.75 0.35 7.68
C GLU A 13 -3.76 1.07 6.33
N MET A 14 -2.93 0.63 5.39
CA MET A 14 -2.88 1.17 4.02
C MET A 14 -4.22 0.99 3.30
N LEU A 15 -4.83 -0.19 3.40
CA LEU A 15 -6.12 -0.49 2.79
C LEU A 15 -7.22 0.45 3.30
N ARG A 16 -7.32 0.62 4.63
CA ARG A 16 -8.30 1.54 5.24
C ARG A 16 -8.07 2.99 4.83
N PHE A 17 -6.81 3.40 4.70
CA PHE A 17 -6.48 4.73 4.21
C PHE A 17 -7.02 4.96 2.79
N VAL A 18 -6.80 4.00 1.88
CA VAL A 18 -7.28 4.07 0.50
C VAL A 18 -8.82 4.04 0.44
N GLU A 19 -9.46 3.14 1.20
CA GLU A 19 -10.93 3.07 1.30
C GLU A 19 -11.53 4.42 1.72
N ARG A 20 -11.00 5.02 2.80
CA ARG A 20 -11.45 6.33 3.28
C ARG A 20 -11.24 7.41 2.22
N ARG A 21 -10.09 7.44 1.58
CA ARG A 21 -9.76 8.45 0.56
C ARG A 21 -10.69 8.37 -0.66
N LEU A 22 -11.02 7.15 -1.09
CA LEU A 22 -11.96 6.93 -2.18
C LEU A 22 -13.38 7.35 -1.79
N ALA A 23 -13.81 7.02 -0.57
CA ALA A 23 -15.10 7.44 -0.05
C ALA A 23 -15.22 8.98 0.05
N GLU A 24 -14.19 9.67 0.54
CA GLU A 24 -14.12 11.15 0.57
C GLU A 24 -14.22 11.77 -0.83
N ALA A 25 -13.72 11.08 -1.86
CA ALA A 25 -13.83 11.49 -3.25
C ALA A 25 -15.17 11.09 -3.90
N GLY A 26 -16.11 10.53 -3.13
CA GLY A 26 -17.41 10.06 -3.62
C GLY A 26 -17.34 8.80 -4.47
N ARG A 27 -16.25 8.02 -4.37
CA ARG A 27 -16.05 6.77 -5.11
C ARG A 27 -16.20 5.58 -4.17
N TYR A 28 -17.17 4.72 -4.48
CA TYR A 28 -17.33 3.44 -3.81
C TYR A 28 -16.71 2.35 -4.67
N VAL A 29 -15.57 1.83 -4.23
CA VAL A 29 -14.84 0.74 -4.88
C VAL A 29 -14.90 -0.47 -3.95
N GLN A 30 -15.10 -1.67 -4.51
CA GLN A 30 -15.09 -2.89 -3.71
C GLN A 30 -13.69 -3.13 -3.12
N ARG A 31 -13.66 -3.58 -1.87
CA ARG A 31 -12.41 -3.85 -1.14
C ARG A 31 -11.49 -4.79 -1.91
N ASP A 32 -12.03 -5.86 -2.49
CA ASP A 32 -11.25 -6.85 -3.27
C ASP A 32 -10.55 -6.21 -4.48
N ALA A 33 -11.18 -5.22 -5.11
CA ALA A 33 -10.55 -4.49 -6.22
C ALA A 33 -9.41 -3.59 -5.74
N ILE A 34 -9.53 -3.00 -4.54
CA ILE A 34 -8.46 -2.20 -3.94
C ILE A 34 -7.29 -3.11 -3.57
N ILE A 35 -7.56 -4.26 -2.95
CA ILE A 35 -6.54 -5.26 -2.59
C ILE A 35 -5.77 -5.69 -3.82
N MET A 36 -6.46 -6.09 -4.90
CA MET A 36 -5.83 -6.52 -6.14
C MET A 36 -4.88 -5.46 -6.73
N ILE A 37 -5.27 -4.18 -6.66
CA ILE A 37 -4.41 -3.08 -7.12
C ILE A 37 -3.19 -2.94 -6.21
N LEU A 38 -3.40 -2.95 -4.89
CA LEU A 38 -2.30 -2.80 -3.92
C LEU A 38 -1.28 -3.93 -4.03
N GLU A 39 -1.72 -5.17 -4.23
CA GLU A 39 -0.83 -6.32 -4.45
C GLU A 39 -0.03 -6.19 -5.76
N ALA A 40 -0.66 -5.72 -6.83
CA ALA A 40 0.02 -5.49 -8.10
C ALA A 40 1.07 -4.37 -8.00
N GLU A 41 0.76 -3.28 -7.31
CA GLU A 41 1.68 -2.19 -7.03
C GLU A 41 2.82 -2.64 -6.10
N GLU A 42 2.53 -3.42 -5.05
CA GLU A 42 3.53 -3.98 -4.16
C GLU A 42 4.55 -4.82 -4.94
N ALA A 43 4.08 -5.72 -5.81
CA ALA A 43 4.94 -6.54 -6.65
C ALA A 43 5.83 -5.68 -7.57
N PHE A 44 5.26 -4.64 -8.19
CA PHE A 44 6.01 -3.70 -9.02
C PHE A 44 7.08 -2.95 -8.22
N LEU A 45 6.73 -2.42 -7.04
CA LEU A 45 7.66 -1.66 -6.20
C LEU A 45 8.78 -2.55 -5.64
N LYS A 46 8.48 -3.82 -5.30
CA LYS A 46 9.48 -4.83 -4.92
C LYS A 46 10.43 -5.12 -6.09
N GLU A 47 9.91 -5.30 -7.30
CA GLU A 47 10.74 -5.52 -8.51
C GLU A 47 11.69 -4.34 -8.77
N LYS A 48 11.25 -3.11 -8.51
CA LYS A 48 12.09 -1.90 -8.64
C LYS A 48 13.06 -1.68 -7.48
N GLY A 49 13.02 -2.52 -6.45
CA GLY A 49 13.86 -2.38 -5.25
C GLY A 49 13.52 -1.13 -4.42
N ILE A 50 12.28 -0.63 -4.53
CA ILE A 50 11.81 0.57 -3.82
C ILE A 50 11.33 0.21 -2.41
N ILE A 51 10.63 -0.91 -2.29
CA ILE A 51 10.16 -1.45 -1.01
C ILE A 51 10.71 -2.86 -0.81
N GLN A 52 10.80 -3.27 0.45
CA GLN A 52 11.27 -4.59 0.85
C GLN A 52 10.33 -5.18 1.89
N GLU A 53 10.19 -6.50 1.88
CA GLU A 53 9.45 -7.20 2.92
C GLU A 53 10.29 -7.26 4.20
N VAL A 54 9.67 -6.93 5.33
CA VAL A 54 10.31 -6.98 6.64
C VAL A 54 9.74 -8.19 7.36
N GLU A 55 10.48 -9.29 7.38
CA GLU A 55 10.17 -10.43 8.24
C GLU A 55 10.35 -10.00 9.70
N GLN A 56 9.28 -10.09 10.51
CA GLN A 56 9.33 -9.91 11.97
C GLN A 56 9.62 -11.23 12.67
#